data_AF-A0A127SRR5-F1
#
_entry.id   AF-A0A127SRR5-F1
#
_cell.length_a   1.000
_cell.length_b   1.000
_cell.length_c   1.000
_cell.angle_alpha   90.00
_cell.angle_beta   90.00
_cell.angle_gamma   90.00
#
_symmetry.space_group_name_H-M   'P 1'
#
loop_
_entity.id
_entity.type
_entity.pdbx_description
1 polymer ?
#
loop_
_entity_poly.entity_id
_entity_poly.type
_entity_poly.pdbx_seq_one_letter_code
_entity_poly.pdbx_strand_id
1 'polypeptide(L)'
;YRCPTRGCNCRTIKCDFLEAEVVKAMSQWWGEYTIKIKEDKVAQTDSTETALSIVREQLTELQLQQDKICEYLEKGIYTIEMFTKRNDTLTREIHKVQAAENELLKKQGAQKDIHDVEKEIIPTTQHILDSYPQLSVEEKNRLWKIVMERITAYRTPGGEVSIHIYPKLPMR
;
A
#
# COMPACT_ATOMS: atom_id res chain seq x y z
N TYR A 1 29.93 -16.15 8.01
CA TYR A 1 29.23 -15.25 8.94
C TYR A 1 29.36 -15.73 10.39
N ARG A 2 29.82 -14.84 11.27
CA ARG A 2 29.99 -15.09 12.70
C ARG A 2 29.30 -13.95 13.47
N CYS A 3 28.64 -14.28 14.56
CA CYS A 3 28.05 -13.27 15.45
C CYS A 3 29.16 -12.45 16.14
N PRO A 4 29.14 -11.11 16.07
CA PRO A 4 30.15 -10.28 16.71
C PRO A 4 29.97 -10.16 18.24
N THR A 5 28.81 -10.57 18.78
CA THR A 5 28.51 -10.49 20.21
C THR A 5 29.47 -11.33 21.04
N ARG A 6 30.14 -10.69 22.00
CA ARG A 6 31.10 -11.35 22.90
C ARG A 6 30.40 -12.46 23.71
N GLY A 7 31.00 -13.64 23.75
CA GLY A 7 30.44 -14.80 24.46
C GLY A 7 29.29 -15.51 23.74
N CYS A 8 28.97 -15.12 22.49
CA CYS A 8 27.97 -15.82 21.71
C CYS A 8 28.50 -17.18 21.24
N ASN A 9 27.80 -18.25 21.61
CA ASN A 9 28.12 -19.63 21.22
C ASN A 9 27.59 -20.01 19.82
N CYS A 10 27.06 -19.06 19.06
CA CYS A 10 26.59 -19.32 17.69
C CYS A 10 27.77 -19.71 16.79
N ARG A 11 27.70 -20.92 16.25
CA ARG A 11 28.70 -21.45 15.30
C ARG A 11 28.65 -20.67 13.98
N THR A 12 29.83 -20.46 13.38
CA THR A 12 29.99 -19.81 12.08
C THR A 12 29.16 -20.49 10.99
N ILE A 13 28.48 -19.68 10.17
CA ILE A 13 27.72 -20.12 9.00
C ILE A 13 28.55 -19.82 7.74
N LYS A 14 28.63 -20.77 6.80
CA LYS A 14 29.33 -20.57 5.52
C LYS A 14 28.59 -19.52 4.68
N CYS A 15 29.34 -18.71 3.92
CA CYS A 15 28.80 -17.62 3.12
C CYS A 15 27.80 -18.13 2.08
N ASP A 16 28.24 -19.05 1.22
CA ASP A 16 27.47 -19.59 0.11
C ASP A 16 26.17 -20.26 0.58
N PHE A 17 26.25 -20.96 1.73
CA PHE A 17 25.08 -21.59 2.34
C PHE A 17 24.07 -20.54 2.85
N LEU A 18 24.55 -19.51 3.55
CA LEU A 18 23.67 -18.45 4.03
C LEU A 18 23.01 -17.71 2.87
N GLU A 19 23.78 -17.41 1.83
CA GLU A 19 23.31 -16.73 0.63
C GLU A 19 22.22 -17.53 -0.09
N ALA A 20 22.41 -18.84 -0.25
CA ALA A 20 21.40 -19.72 -0.84
C ALA A 20 20.11 -19.76 -0.01
N GLU A 21 20.20 -19.84 1.32
CA GLU A 21 19.02 -19.82 2.19
C GLU A 21 18.30 -18.46 2.17
N VAL A 22 19.01 -17.34 1.99
CA VAL A 22 18.41 -16.01 1.81
C VAL A 22 17.63 -15.94 0.50
N VAL A 23 18.21 -16.41 -0.62
CA VAL A 23 17.53 -16.43 -1.93
C VAL A 23 16.28 -17.31 -1.86
N LYS A 24 16.38 -18.47 -1.20
CA LYS A 24 15.26 -19.39 -1.00
C LYS A 24 14.14 -18.76 -0.17
N ALA A 25 14.47 -18.15 0.97
CA ALA A 25 13.52 -17.45 1.82
C ALA A 25 12.82 -16.30 1.04
N MET A 26 13.59 -15.56 0.23
CA MET A 26 13.04 -14.50 -0.61
C MET A 26 12.12 -15.04 -1.70
N SER A 27 12.47 -16.17 -2.33
CA SER A 27 11.63 -16.80 -3.36
C SER A 27 10.28 -17.24 -2.79
N GLN A 28 10.29 -17.85 -1.61
CA GLN A 28 9.06 -18.28 -0.92
C GLN A 28 8.19 -17.07 -0.57
N TRP A 29 8.78 -16.07 0.08
CA TRP A 29 8.09 -14.85 0.44
C TRP A 29 7.53 -14.10 -0.78
N TRP A 30 8.29 -14.05 -1.88
CA TRP A 30 7.88 -13.40 -3.13
C TRP A 30 6.65 -14.06 -3.77
N GLY A 31 6.58 -15.40 -3.71
CA GLY A 31 5.43 -16.15 -4.18
C GLY A 31 4.14 -15.77 -3.44
N GLU A 32 4.20 -15.74 -2.11
CA GLU A 32 3.07 -15.33 -1.26
C GLU A 32 2.69 -13.86 -1.48
N TYR A 33 3.69 -12.98 -1.55
CA TYR A 33 3.49 -11.54 -1.71
C TYR A 33 2.83 -11.20 -3.06
N THR A 34 3.24 -11.87 -4.15
CA THR A 34 2.68 -11.63 -5.48
C THR A 34 1.19 -12.01 -5.56
N ILE A 35 0.77 -13.06 -4.85
CA ILE A 35 -0.64 -13.48 -4.77
C ILE A 35 -1.44 -12.41 -4.03
N LYS A 36 -0.98 -12.00 -2.84
CA LYS A 36 -1.63 -10.96 -2.04
C LYS A 36 -1.80 -9.64 -2.78
N ILE A 37 -0.77 -9.17 -3.49
CA ILE A 37 -0.87 -7.92 -4.27
C ILE A 37 -1.98 -7.99 -5.32
N LYS A 38 -2.11 -9.13 -6.02
CA LYS A 38 -3.12 -9.28 -7.06
C LYS A 38 -4.53 -9.24 -6.47
N GLU A 39 -4.74 -9.93 -5.35
CA GLU A 39 -6.03 -9.94 -4.64
C GLU A 39 -6.39 -8.55 -4.09
N ASP A 40 -5.45 -7.89 -3.42
CA ASP A 40 -5.65 -6.55 -2.84
C ASP A 40 -5.92 -5.48 -3.90
N LYS A 41 -5.18 -5.50 -5.02
CA LYS A 41 -5.36 -4.51 -6.09
C LYS A 41 -6.75 -4.61 -6.71
N VAL A 42 -7.25 -5.82 -6.93
CA VAL A 42 -8.60 -6.02 -7.50
C VAL A 42 -9.65 -5.54 -6.48
N ALA A 43 -9.57 -6.00 -5.23
CA ALA A 43 -10.56 -5.64 -4.21
C ALA A 43 -10.60 -4.13 -3.87
N GLN A 44 -9.43 -3.48 -3.77
CA GLN A 44 -9.36 -2.07 -3.40
C GLN A 44 -9.73 -1.13 -4.56
N THR A 45 -9.35 -1.45 -5.80
CA THR A 45 -9.68 -0.59 -6.95
C THR A 45 -11.19 -0.56 -7.17
N ASP A 46 -11.83 -1.74 -7.19
CA ASP A 46 -13.27 -1.87 -7.41
C ASP A 46 -14.09 -1.19 -6.30
N SER A 47 -13.69 -1.36 -5.04
CA SER A 47 -14.45 -0.80 -3.91
C SER A 47 -14.31 0.72 -3.78
N THR A 48 -13.11 1.27 -3.98
CA THR A 48 -12.84 2.70 -3.70
C THR A 48 -13.30 3.59 -4.85
N GLU A 49 -13.17 3.13 -6.10
CA GLU A 49 -13.65 3.84 -7.29
C GLU A 49 -15.18 3.88 -7.31
N THR A 50 -15.85 2.76 -7.01
CA THR A 50 -17.31 2.71 -6.90
C THR A 50 -17.82 3.64 -5.80
N ALA A 51 -17.19 3.64 -4.62
CA ALA A 51 -17.57 4.53 -3.52
C ALA A 51 -17.41 6.01 -3.88
N LEU A 52 -16.31 6.39 -4.55
CA LEU A 52 -16.10 7.75 -5.04
C LEU A 52 -17.14 8.15 -6.09
N SER A 53 -17.50 7.25 -7.00
CA SER A 53 -18.53 7.50 -8.00
C SER A 53 -19.89 7.82 -7.35
N ILE A 54 -20.30 7.00 -6.39
CA ILE A 54 -21.57 7.19 -5.65
C ILE A 54 -21.58 8.54 -4.92
N VAL A 55 -20.50 8.87 -4.22
CA VAL A 55 -20.39 10.13 -3.46
C VAL A 55 -20.43 11.35 -4.39
N ARG A 56 -19.80 11.27 -5.56
CA ARG A 56 -19.82 12.35 -6.57
C ARG A 56 -21.19 12.53 -7.21
N GLU A 57 -21.88 11.43 -7.50
CA GLU A 57 -23.26 11.48 -8.00
C GLU A 57 -24.17 12.14 -6.96
N GLN A 58 -24.06 11.76 -5.69
CA GLN A 58 -24.80 12.37 -4.59
C GLN A 58 -24.51 13.88 -4.44
N LEU A 59 -23.25 14.30 -4.59
CA LEU A 59 -22.90 15.74 -4.58
C LEU A 59 -23.56 16.49 -5.73
N THR A 60 -23.53 15.90 -6.92
CA THR A 60 -24.13 16.49 -8.13
C THR A 60 -25.65 16.66 -7.95
N GLU A 61 -26.33 15.66 -7.39
CA GLU A 61 -27.76 15.75 -7.08
C GLU A 61 -28.07 16.83 -6.04
N LEU A 62 -27.26 16.95 -4.98
CA LEU A 62 -27.44 17.97 -3.94
C LEU A 62 -27.19 19.39 -4.48
N GLN A 63 -26.20 19.56 -5.36
CA GLN A 63 -25.94 20.83 -6.05
C GLN A 63 -27.10 21.20 -6.97
N LEU A 64 -27.63 20.24 -7.74
CA LEU A 64 -28.81 20.47 -8.57
C LEU A 64 -30.05 20.84 -7.73
N GLN A 65 -30.19 20.26 -6.54
CA GLN A 65 -31.24 20.68 -5.60
C GLN A 65 -31.02 22.11 -5.10
N GLN A 66 -29.77 22.52 -4.88
CA GLN A 66 -29.42 23.90 -4.52
C GLN A 66 -29.79 24.89 -5.64
N ASP A 67 -29.50 24.57 -6.89
CA ASP A 67 -29.88 25.41 -8.03
C ASP A 67 -31.40 25.56 -8.14
N LYS A 68 -32.14 24.44 -7.96
CA LYS A 68 -33.61 24.46 -8.00
C LYS A 68 -34.25 25.31 -6.91
N ILE A 69 -33.68 25.34 -5.69
CA ILE A 69 -34.24 26.21 -4.64
C ILE A 69 -34.00 27.69 -4.92
N CYS A 70 -32.89 28.04 -5.59
CA CYS A 70 -32.63 29.40 -6.07
C CYS A 70 -33.67 29.78 -7.13
N GLU A 71 -33.90 28.91 -8.11
CA GLU A 71 -34.94 29.14 -9.13
C GLU A 71 -36.34 29.32 -8.52
N TYR A 72 -36.70 28.52 -7.50
CA TYR A 72 -38.00 28.64 -6.84
C TYR A 72 -38.15 29.93 -6.03
N LEU A 73 -37.06 30.46 -5.48
CA LEU A 73 -37.05 31.78 -4.87
C LEU A 73 -37.23 32.88 -5.92
N GLU A 74 -36.50 32.82 -7.03
CA GLU A 74 -36.60 33.79 -8.14
C GLU A 74 -37.99 33.82 -8.79
N LYS A 75 -38.64 32.65 -8.92
CA LYS A 75 -40.01 32.50 -9.41
C LYS A 75 -41.07 32.92 -8.37
N GLY A 76 -40.65 33.30 -7.16
CA GLY A 76 -41.53 33.72 -6.07
C GLY A 76 -42.36 32.59 -5.45
N ILE A 77 -42.03 31.33 -5.74
CA ILE A 77 -42.72 30.15 -5.19
C ILE A 77 -42.29 29.94 -3.73
N TYR A 78 -41.02 30.23 -3.42
CA TYR A 78 -40.48 30.15 -2.07
C TYR A 78 -40.41 31.51 -1.39
N THR A 79 -40.69 31.53 -0.10
CA THR A 79 -40.37 32.69 0.75
C THR A 79 -38.89 32.68 1.10
N ILE A 80 -38.35 33.84 1.46
CA ILE A 80 -36.96 33.98 1.94
C ILE A 80 -36.70 33.03 3.11
N GLU A 81 -37.64 32.90 4.05
CA GLU A 81 -37.50 32.00 5.20
C GLU A 81 -37.39 30.52 4.79
N MET A 82 -38.23 30.08 3.85
CA MET A 82 -38.20 28.71 3.32
C MET A 82 -36.90 28.44 2.56
N PHE A 83 -36.43 29.40 1.77
CA PHE A 83 -35.15 29.34 1.08
C PHE A 83 -34.00 29.19 2.06
N THR A 84 -33.87 30.07 3.04
CA THR A 84 -32.78 30.04 4.04
C THR A 84 -32.74 28.70 4.77
N LYS A 85 -33.89 28.24 5.27
CA LYS A 85 -33.97 26.96 5.99
C LYS A 85 -33.57 25.76 5.12
N ARG A 86 -33.95 25.76 3.84
CA ARG A 86 -33.60 24.67 2.90
C ARG A 86 -32.17 24.76 2.42
N ASN A 87 -31.67 25.94 2.11
CA ASN A 87 -30.29 26.17 1.72
C ASN A 87 -29.33 25.77 2.84
N ASP A 88 -29.63 26.11 4.09
CA ASP A 88 -28.81 25.70 5.24
C ASP A 88 -28.77 24.19 5.41
N THR A 89 -29.89 23.51 5.16
CA THR A 89 -29.96 22.05 5.24
C THR A 89 -29.15 21.40 4.12
N LEU A 90 -29.31 21.86 2.88
CA LEU A 90 -28.55 21.35 1.74
C LEU A 90 -27.05 21.62 1.90
N THR A 91 -26.67 22.81 2.36
CA THR A 91 -25.27 23.17 2.61
C THR A 91 -24.62 22.25 3.64
N ARG A 92 -25.35 21.90 4.72
CA ARG A 92 -24.87 20.94 5.71
C ARG A 92 -24.69 19.54 5.12
N GLU A 93 -25.64 19.07 4.31
CA GLU A 93 -25.53 17.76 3.67
C GLU A 93 -24.38 17.74 2.65
N ILE A 94 -24.22 18.78 1.83
CA ILE A 94 -23.09 18.94 0.90
C ILE A 94 -21.76 18.86 1.66
N HIS A 95 -21.61 19.60 2.76
CA HIS A 95 -20.38 19.54 3.56
C HIS A 95 -20.08 18.14 4.12
N LYS A 96 -21.10 17.39 4.56
CA LYS A 96 -20.91 16.01 5.04
C LYS A 96 -20.42 15.11 3.91
N VAL A 97 -21.04 15.19 2.73
CA VAL A 97 -20.70 14.36 1.58
C VAL A 97 -19.31 14.73 1.03
N GLN A 98 -18.96 16.02 1.00
CA GLN A 98 -17.61 16.49 0.65
C GLN A 98 -16.53 16.00 1.63
N ALA A 99 -16.85 15.96 2.93
CA ALA A 99 -15.93 15.40 3.92
C ALA A 99 -15.68 13.90 3.66
N ALA A 100 -16.73 13.14 3.32
CA ALA A 100 -16.60 11.74 2.94
C ALA A 100 -15.78 11.56 1.65
N GLU A 101 -15.98 12.41 0.63
CA GLU A 101 -15.18 12.39 -0.59
C GLU A 101 -13.69 12.63 -0.29
N ASN A 102 -13.38 13.64 0.52
CA ASN A 102 -12.00 13.98 0.89
C ASN A 102 -11.31 12.82 1.64
N GLU A 103 -12.01 12.13 2.53
CA GLU A 103 -11.45 10.96 3.22
C GLU A 103 -11.19 9.79 2.26
N LEU A 104 -12.07 9.57 1.27
CA LEU A 104 -11.83 8.57 0.22
C LEU A 104 -10.64 8.95 -0.67
N LEU A 105 -10.51 10.23 -1.05
CA LEU A 105 -9.38 10.73 -1.84
C LEU A 105 -8.06 10.63 -1.08
N LYS A 106 -8.04 10.91 0.23
CA LYS A 106 -6.85 10.71 1.07
C LYS A 106 -6.42 9.24 1.11
N LYS A 107 -7.37 8.31 1.27
CA LYS A 107 -7.09 6.87 1.22
C LYS A 107 -6.48 6.47 -0.12
N GLN A 108 -7.04 6.97 -1.22
CA GLN A 108 -6.49 6.74 -2.56
C GLN A 108 -5.10 7.35 -2.74
N GLY A 109 -4.83 8.52 -2.17
CA GLY A 109 -3.52 9.18 -2.18
C GLY A 109 -2.45 8.37 -1.45
N ALA A 110 -2.74 7.93 -0.21
CA ALA A 110 -1.81 7.08 0.56
C ALA A 110 -1.49 5.76 -0.15
N GLN A 111 -2.44 5.23 -0.92
CA GLN A 111 -2.25 4.02 -1.72
C GLN A 111 -1.32 4.25 -2.93
N LYS A 112 -1.24 5.48 -3.47
CA LYS A 112 -0.29 5.83 -4.54
C LYS A 112 1.16 5.84 -4.04
N ASP A 113 1.43 6.36 -2.85
CA ASP A 113 2.78 6.38 -2.27
C ASP A 113 3.31 4.95 -2.07
N ILE A 114 2.44 4.05 -1.58
CA ILE A 114 2.72 2.62 -1.48
C ILE A 114 3.03 2.03 -2.86
N HIS A 115 2.26 2.43 -3.88
CA HIS A 115 2.42 1.92 -5.24
C HIS A 115 3.75 2.37 -5.89
N ASP A 116 4.26 3.55 -5.55
CA ASP A 116 5.55 4.02 -6.10
C ASP A 116 6.74 3.28 -5.50
N VAL A 117 6.69 2.96 -4.20
CA VAL A 117 7.68 2.05 -3.56
C VAL A 117 7.62 0.66 -4.19
N GLU A 118 6.42 0.14 -4.44
CA GLU A 118 6.23 -1.12 -5.15
C GLU A 118 6.84 -1.11 -6.55
N LYS A 119 6.70 -0.03 -7.34
CA LYS A 119 7.22 0.06 -8.71
C LYS A 119 8.73 -0.09 -8.81
N GLU A 120 9.48 0.30 -7.79
CA GLU A 120 10.94 0.13 -7.78
C GLU A 120 11.34 -1.24 -7.22
N ILE A 121 10.74 -1.66 -6.11
CA ILE A 121 11.21 -2.84 -5.39
C ILE A 121 10.71 -4.14 -6.03
N ILE A 122 9.52 -4.17 -6.64
CA ILE A 122 8.97 -5.35 -7.33
C ILE A 122 9.87 -5.81 -8.49
N PRO A 123 10.19 -4.98 -9.49
CA PRO A 123 11.03 -5.43 -10.61
C PRO A 123 12.45 -5.75 -10.14
N THR A 124 12.98 -5.02 -9.15
CA THR A 124 14.30 -5.30 -8.58
C THR A 124 14.32 -6.67 -7.91
N THR A 125 13.27 -7.01 -7.15
CA THR A 125 13.13 -8.32 -6.50
C THR A 125 13.08 -9.44 -7.54
N GLN A 126 12.26 -9.27 -8.58
CA GLN A 126 12.16 -10.25 -9.65
C GLN A 126 13.51 -10.45 -10.36
N HIS A 127 14.22 -9.35 -10.66
CA HIS A 127 15.55 -9.43 -11.28
C HIS A 127 16.57 -10.19 -10.41
N ILE A 128 16.57 -9.96 -9.09
CA ILE A 128 17.40 -10.73 -8.15
C ILE A 128 17.10 -12.22 -8.27
N LEU A 129 15.82 -12.61 -8.22
CA LEU A 129 15.41 -14.02 -8.22
C LEU A 129 15.69 -14.72 -9.57
N ASP A 130 15.49 -14.02 -10.68
CA ASP A 130 15.64 -14.59 -12.03
C ASP A 130 17.12 -14.73 -12.45
N SER A 131 17.96 -13.76 -12.06
CA SER A 131 19.34 -13.65 -12.56
C SER A 131 20.41 -13.90 -11.48
N TYR A 132 20.02 -14.31 -10.26
CA TYR A 132 20.93 -14.42 -9.11
C TYR A 132 22.28 -15.11 -9.38
N PRO A 133 22.33 -16.26 -10.08
CA PRO A 133 23.59 -16.96 -10.33
C PRO A 133 24.53 -16.23 -11.29
N GLN A 134 24.00 -15.31 -12.10
CA GLN A 134 24.72 -14.58 -13.14
C GLN A 134 25.25 -13.22 -12.66
N LEU A 135 24.75 -12.73 -11.51
CA LEU A 135 25.13 -11.45 -10.94
C LEU A 135 26.53 -11.50 -10.31
N SER A 136 27.30 -10.43 -10.49
CA SER A 136 28.55 -10.22 -9.76
C SER A 136 28.30 -10.01 -8.26
N VAL A 137 29.33 -10.21 -7.45
CA VAL A 137 29.27 -10.01 -5.99
C VAL A 137 28.84 -8.58 -5.62
N GLU A 138 29.26 -7.59 -6.41
CA GLU A 138 28.90 -6.18 -6.20
C GLU A 138 27.43 -5.93 -6.51
N GLU A 139 26.94 -6.46 -7.63
CA GLU A 139 25.53 -6.33 -8.04
C GLU A 139 24.60 -7.01 -7.04
N LYS A 140 24.92 -8.23 -6.59
CA LYS A 140 24.15 -8.92 -5.54
C LYS A 140 24.00 -8.06 -4.30
N ASN A 141 25.10 -7.51 -3.79
CA ASN A 141 25.07 -6.66 -2.60
C ASN A 141 24.28 -5.37 -2.81
N ARG A 142 24.41 -4.74 -3.98
CA ARG A 142 23.67 -3.53 -4.33
C ARG A 142 22.16 -3.81 -4.36
N LEU A 143 21.74 -4.85 -5.07
CA LEU A 143 20.33 -5.20 -5.26
C LEU A 143 19.68 -5.63 -3.92
N TRP A 144 20.38 -6.43 -3.10
CA TRP A 144 19.87 -6.78 -1.78
C TRP A 144 19.67 -5.56 -0.87
N LYS A 145 20.53 -4.53 -0.94
CA LYS A 145 20.35 -3.30 -0.14
C LYS A 145 19.16 -2.45 -0.59
N ILE A 146 18.75 -2.57 -1.86
CA ILE A 146 17.55 -1.91 -2.39
C ILE A 146 16.29 -2.62 -1.86
N VAL A 147 16.30 -3.96 -1.87
CA VAL A 147 15.10 -4.76 -1.55
C VAL A 147 14.95 -5.08 -0.06
N MET A 148 16.04 -5.21 0.70
CA MET A 148 16.04 -5.67 2.09
C MET A 148 16.36 -4.54 3.06
N GLU A 149 15.60 -4.48 4.16
CA GLU A 149 15.91 -3.66 5.34
C GLU A 149 16.90 -4.40 6.24
N ARG A 150 16.60 -5.67 6.54
CA ARG A 150 17.50 -6.55 7.30
C ARG A 150 17.20 -8.02 7.05
N ILE A 151 18.17 -8.85 7.43
CA ILE A 151 18.06 -10.31 7.41
C ILE A 151 18.51 -10.82 8.77
N THR A 152 17.70 -11.66 9.40
CA THR A 152 18.04 -12.32 10.66
C THR A 152 18.22 -13.81 10.40
N ALA A 153 19.43 -14.30 10.65
CA ALA A 153 19.76 -15.71 10.57
C ALA A 153 19.77 -16.32 11.98
N TYR A 154 18.97 -17.37 12.17
CA TYR A 154 18.93 -18.15 13.39
C TYR A 154 19.61 -19.49 13.13
N ARG A 155 20.31 -19.99 14.14
CA ARG A 155 20.90 -21.33 14.10
C ARG A 155 20.60 -22.05 15.40
N THR A 156 19.99 -23.22 15.29
CA THR A 156 19.70 -24.06 16.46
C THR A 156 20.95 -24.80 16.91
N PRO A 157 21.02 -25.27 18.17
CA PRO A 157 22.11 -26.13 18.65
C PRO A 157 22.27 -27.41 17.82
N GLY A 158 21.18 -27.94 17.25
CA GLY A 158 21.17 -29.08 16.34
C GLY A 158 21.77 -28.79 14.95
N GLY A 159 22.06 -27.53 14.65
CA GLY A 159 22.73 -27.12 13.42
C GLY A 159 21.81 -26.64 12.31
N GLU A 160 20.49 -26.70 12.51
CA GLU A 160 19.50 -26.16 11.57
C GLU A 160 19.62 -24.64 11.50
N VAL A 161 19.50 -24.09 10.30
CA VAL A 161 19.56 -22.66 10.04
C VAL A 161 18.20 -22.22 9.50
N SER A 162 17.64 -21.16 10.08
CA SER A 162 16.42 -20.52 9.57
C SER A 162 16.66 -19.04 9.32
N ILE A 163 16.13 -18.54 8.22
CA ILE A 163 16.31 -17.15 7.76
C ILE A 163 14.97 -16.44 7.86
N HIS A 164 14.98 -15.30 8.53
CA HIS A 164 13.88 -14.35 8.51
C HIS A 164 14.33 -13.11 7.76
N ILE A 165 13.57 -12.76 6.73
CA ILE A 165 13.84 -11.60 5.88
C ILE A 165 12.87 -10.47 6.22
N TYR A 166 13.34 -9.24 6.05
CA TYR A 166 12.54 -8.03 6.23
C TYR A 166 12.71 -7.17 4.98
N PRO A 167 11.91 -7.39 3.93
CA PRO A 167 11.94 -6.57 2.73
C PRO A 167 11.49 -5.13 3.02
N LYS A 168 11.99 -4.16 2.25
CA LYS A 168 11.54 -2.77 2.26
C LYS A 168 10.19 -2.55 1.58
N LEU A 169 9.42 -3.63 1.42
CA LEU A 169 8.07 -3.60 0.90
C LEU A 169 7.11 -3.42 2.08
N PRO A 170 6.03 -2.62 1.92
CA PRO A 170 5.02 -2.48 2.95
C PRO A 170 4.42 -3.86 3.22
N MET A 171 4.48 -4.29 4.49
CA MET A 171 3.81 -5.51 4.92
C MET A 171 2.31 -5.26 4.87
N ARG A 172 1.62 -6.07 4.07
CA ARG A 172 0.16 -6.09 3.94
C ARG A 172 -0.42 -7.31 4.65
#